data_AF-A0A5C6VYE4-F1
#
_entry.id   AF-A0A5C6VYE4-F1
#
_cell.length_a   1.000
_cell.length_b   1.000
_cell.length_c   1.000
_cell.angle_alpha   90.00
_cell.angle_beta   90.00
_cell.angle_gamma   90.00
#
_symmetry.space_group_name_H-M   'P 1'
#
loop_
_entity.id
_entity.type
_entity.pdbx_description
1 polymer ?
#
loop_
_entity_poly.entity_id
_entity_poly.type
_entity_poly.pdbx_seq_one_letter_code
_entity_poly.pdbx_strand_id
1 'polypeptide(L)'
;MLLEYEQIHALIKKNKSSLLFSSKQEQANWFKEIKEKTVYQSLLLEIKDEATKLLETPLQELTFYEFTIFRETGSRLEYERSYFATRRRLNTFALMTLIEPDEPIYLKELHETIWSICNEYTWCLPAHLKNSTEMDTKLDDQFQQFEDPFYTIDLFAAETAFTLSEILKLTEHIIDPLIQKRMVNEVFRRVLVPFQKQSFDWETSTHNWSAVCAGAIGSAALHLIKDDKQLASILEKVLKAISYYLKGFNNDGACMEGYGYWQYGFGFYVYFADLLKKKTSDEINLFHIQKVHQIALFQQKCFIYKNQVVNFSDSTERGAIFLGLSHYLKTIFPDIEVPEVELRASYDEDHCSRWAPAFRNLLWLDEKLSGNPWRNETYYLKDSQWFISRHDEYVFACKGGHNDEPHNHNDIGHFILQAKGESFFKDLGSGMYCEDYFNQKRYTFLCNGSHGHSVPVINNQFQTEGYNHKSTIIDYFSNQTEDLIEMDLNKAYNMKSLEHLVRKFQWKKNHTPELVLIDTFHFLENPISIVERFITPVMKVIEDSTGIILEGSEKIKVYFDREQLDLIIRENEFINHFGKREELYQLDFTVKKPSKLTSVELSFRFM
;
A
#
# COMPACT_ATOMS: atom_id res chain seq x y z
N MET A 1 11.43 2.41 20.61
CA MET A 1 12.43 3.02 21.51
C MET A 1 13.06 4.16 20.73
N LEU A 2 12.95 5.40 21.21
CA LEU A 2 13.68 6.52 20.61
C LEU A 2 15.09 6.47 21.20
N LEU A 3 16.07 6.08 20.38
CA LEU A 3 17.48 6.10 20.77
C LEU A 3 18.03 7.49 20.51
N GLU A 4 18.74 8.04 21.49
CA GLU A 4 19.41 9.34 21.37
C GLU A 4 20.78 9.17 20.71
N TYR A 5 21.31 10.26 20.15
CA TYR A 5 22.60 10.32 19.46
C TYR A 5 23.73 9.52 20.12
N GLU A 6 23.97 9.74 21.42
CA GLU A 6 25.08 9.11 22.14
C GLU A 6 24.95 7.58 22.21
N GLN A 7 23.72 7.07 22.32
CA GLN A 7 23.45 5.63 22.32
C GLN A 7 23.73 5.04 20.95
N ILE A 8 23.26 5.69 19.89
CA ILE A 8 23.47 5.26 18.50
C ILE A 8 24.96 5.26 18.15
N HIS A 9 25.66 6.35 18.47
CA HIS A 9 27.09 6.50 18.19
C HIS A 9 27.93 5.42 18.89
N ALA A 10 27.63 5.11 20.16
CA ALA A 10 28.32 4.05 20.88
C ALA A 10 28.13 2.66 20.22
N LEU A 11 26.92 2.35 19.76
CA LEU A 11 26.59 1.07 19.14
C LEU A 11 27.20 0.90 17.74
N ILE A 12 27.28 1.97 16.95
CA ILE A 12 27.89 1.94 15.62
C ILE A 12 29.39 1.72 15.70
N LYS A 13 30.09 2.43 16.60
CA LYS A 13 31.54 2.35 16.76
C LYS A 13 32.04 0.93 17.07
N LYS A 14 31.23 0.13 17.76
CA LYS A 14 31.56 -1.23 18.20
C LYS A 14 31.51 -2.26 17.05
N ASN A 15 30.79 -1.97 15.96
CA ASN A 15 30.41 -2.97 14.97
C ASN A 15 30.94 -2.63 13.56
N LYS A 16 31.60 -3.61 12.93
CA LYS A 16 31.98 -3.57 11.52
C LYS A 16 31.46 -4.82 10.83
N SER A 17 30.23 -4.75 10.36
CA SER A 17 29.58 -5.78 9.58
C SER A 17 29.36 -5.30 8.14
N SER A 18 29.35 -6.25 7.20
CA SER A 18 28.85 -5.96 5.87
C SER A 18 27.33 -5.88 5.88
N LEU A 19 26.78 -5.03 5.00
CA LEU A 19 25.34 -4.80 4.89
C LEU A 19 24.64 -5.78 3.93
N LEU A 20 25.35 -6.26 2.91
CA LEU A 20 24.80 -7.13 1.86
C LEU A 20 25.55 -8.46 1.79
N PHE A 21 26.82 -8.42 1.35
CA PHE A 21 27.69 -9.58 1.21
C PHE A 21 28.97 -9.39 2.02
N SER A 22 29.46 -10.41 2.73
CA SER A 22 30.68 -10.32 3.54
C SER A 22 31.95 -10.04 2.72
N SER A 23 31.96 -10.40 1.43
CA SER A 23 33.07 -10.12 0.51
C SER A 23 32.62 -10.03 -0.95
N LYS A 24 33.49 -9.48 -1.82
CA LYS A 24 33.28 -9.45 -3.28
C LYS A 24 33.21 -10.85 -3.89
N GLN A 25 33.96 -11.80 -3.34
CA GLN A 25 33.94 -13.19 -3.79
C GLN A 25 32.59 -13.85 -3.47
N GLU A 26 32.07 -13.62 -2.27
CA GLU A 26 30.74 -14.13 -1.90
C GLU A 26 29.65 -13.55 -2.80
N GLN A 27 29.69 -12.24 -3.06
CA GLN A 27 28.76 -11.59 -4.00
C GLN A 27 28.82 -12.24 -5.39
N ALA A 28 30.02 -12.37 -5.97
CA ALA A 28 30.19 -12.97 -7.29
C ALA A 28 29.70 -14.43 -7.34
N ASN A 29 29.98 -15.21 -6.29
CA ASN A 29 29.48 -16.56 -6.17
C ASN A 29 27.96 -16.59 -6.09
N TRP A 30 27.35 -15.70 -5.31
CA TRP A 30 25.89 -15.63 -5.18
C TRP A 30 25.20 -15.34 -6.52
N PHE A 31 25.66 -14.33 -7.28
CA PHE A 31 25.10 -14.04 -8.61
C PHE A 31 25.31 -15.20 -9.61
N LYS A 32 26.42 -15.92 -9.50
CA LYS A 32 26.65 -17.13 -10.30
C LYS A 32 25.69 -18.26 -9.90
N GLU A 33 25.44 -18.45 -8.61
CA GLU A 33 24.59 -19.53 -8.09
C GLU A 33 23.11 -19.33 -8.44
N ILE A 34 22.56 -18.11 -8.35
CA ILE A 34 21.14 -17.88 -8.65
C ILE A 34 20.78 -18.20 -10.11
N LYS A 35 21.75 -18.09 -11.04
CA LYS A 35 21.56 -18.44 -12.46
C LYS A 35 21.29 -19.92 -12.70
N GLU A 36 21.72 -20.80 -11.80
CA GLU A 36 21.54 -22.25 -11.92
C GLU A 36 20.28 -22.75 -11.19
N LYS A 37 19.63 -21.88 -10.41
CA LYS A 37 18.52 -22.23 -9.54
C LYS A 37 17.18 -21.97 -10.22
N THR A 38 16.32 -22.99 -10.26
CA THR A 38 15.00 -22.94 -10.92
C THR A 38 14.11 -21.83 -10.37
N VAL A 39 14.15 -21.58 -9.05
CA VAL A 39 13.28 -20.59 -8.39
C VAL A 39 13.51 -19.15 -8.88
N TYR A 40 14.70 -18.84 -9.41
CA TYR A 40 15.03 -17.50 -9.92
C TYR A 40 14.77 -17.35 -11.42
N GLN A 41 14.63 -18.44 -12.17
CA GLN A 41 14.64 -18.41 -13.65
C GLN A 41 13.61 -17.45 -14.23
N SER A 42 12.38 -17.46 -13.70
CA SER A 42 11.33 -16.59 -14.21
C SER A 42 11.67 -15.11 -14.04
N LEU A 43 12.19 -14.73 -12.86
CA LEU A 43 12.57 -13.34 -12.59
C LEU A 43 13.81 -12.92 -13.39
N LEU A 44 14.80 -13.82 -13.52
CA LEU A 44 15.99 -13.56 -14.35
C LEU A 44 15.64 -13.38 -15.83
N LEU A 45 14.71 -14.18 -16.36
CA LEU A 45 14.20 -14.04 -17.71
C LEU A 45 13.47 -12.70 -17.89
N GLU A 46 12.59 -12.32 -16.96
CA GLU A 46 11.90 -11.02 -17.00
C GLU A 46 12.88 -9.83 -17.01
N ILE A 47 13.92 -9.87 -16.16
CA ILE A 47 14.97 -8.84 -16.12
C ILE A 47 15.74 -8.80 -17.46
N LYS A 48 16.09 -9.96 -18.03
CA LYS A 48 16.80 -10.05 -19.30
C LYS A 48 15.97 -9.59 -20.50
N ASP A 49 14.68 -9.94 -20.52
CA ASP A 49 13.74 -9.50 -21.55
C ASP A 49 13.58 -7.98 -21.49
N GLU A 50 13.47 -7.41 -20.29
CA GLU A 50 13.42 -5.96 -20.12
C GLU A 50 14.72 -5.28 -20.56
N ALA A 51 15.88 -5.88 -20.27
CA ALA A 51 17.18 -5.38 -20.73
C ALA A 51 17.26 -5.36 -22.26
N THR A 52 16.73 -6.40 -22.91
CA THR A 52 16.68 -6.49 -24.39
C THR A 52 15.84 -5.36 -24.98
N LYS A 53 14.63 -5.12 -24.44
CA LYS A 53 13.79 -3.98 -24.87
C LYS A 53 14.48 -2.64 -24.64
N LEU A 54 15.19 -2.49 -23.51
CA LEU A 54 15.90 -1.26 -23.19
C LEU A 54 17.11 -1.03 -24.11
N LEU A 55 17.81 -2.06 -24.57
CA LEU A 55 18.88 -1.90 -25.56
C LEU A 55 18.37 -1.37 -26.92
N GLU A 56 17.11 -1.63 -27.26
CA GLU A 56 16.47 -1.16 -28.50
C GLU A 56 15.87 0.24 -28.38
N THR A 57 15.73 0.76 -27.15
CA THR A 57 15.20 2.11 -26.90
C THR A 57 16.34 3.07 -26.58
N PRO A 58 16.29 4.33 -27.04
CA PRO A 58 17.28 5.32 -26.62
C PRO A 58 17.08 5.72 -25.16
N LEU A 59 18.17 6.12 -24.49
CA LEU A 59 18.09 6.81 -23.20
C LEU A 59 17.36 8.14 -23.40
N GLN A 60 16.24 8.32 -22.69
CA GLN A 60 15.41 9.51 -22.80
C GLN A 60 15.93 10.62 -21.87
N GLU A 61 16.11 11.83 -22.39
CA GLU A 61 16.42 13.00 -21.57
C GLU A 61 15.13 13.57 -20.96
N LEU A 62 15.21 14.02 -19.70
CA LEU A 62 14.12 14.78 -19.07
C LEU A 62 14.17 16.22 -19.55
N THR A 63 13.15 16.62 -20.30
CA THR A 63 13.11 17.95 -20.92
C THR A 63 12.54 19.01 -19.97
N PHE A 64 12.92 20.27 -20.19
CA PHE A 64 12.32 21.41 -19.49
C PHE A 64 10.81 21.49 -19.72
N TYR A 65 10.34 21.18 -20.93
CA TYR A 65 8.92 21.19 -21.27
C TYR A 65 8.13 20.19 -20.42
N GLU A 66 8.58 18.93 -20.34
CA GLU A 66 7.95 17.92 -19.48
C GLU A 66 7.99 18.34 -18.02
N PHE A 67 9.08 18.96 -17.57
CA PHE A 67 9.20 19.44 -16.19
C PHE A 67 8.19 20.56 -15.86
N THR A 68 7.99 21.53 -16.77
CA THR A 68 7.12 22.69 -16.51
C THR A 68 5.65 22.49 -16.84
N ILE A 69 5.29 21.47 -17.61
CA ILE A 69 3.89 21.22 -18.02
C ILE A 69 2.96 21.03 -16.81
N PHE A 70 3.50 20.53 -15.69
CA PHE A 70 2.77 20.43 -14.43
C PHE A 70 2.28 21.80 -13.92
N ARG A 71 3.11 22.84 -14.01
CA ARG A 71 2.72 24.20 -13.60
C ARG A 71 1.62 24.77 -14.50
N GLU A 72 1.62 24.40 -15.77
CA GLU A 72 0.72 24.95 -16.78
C GLU A 72 -0.64 24.24 -16.81
N THR A 73 -0.64 22.92 -16.62
CA THR A 73 -1.82 22.06 -16.83
C THR A 73 -2.21 21.22 -15.63
N GLY A 74 -1.33 21.10 -14.62
CA GLY A 74 -1.46 20.14 -13.52
C GLY A 74 -1.12 18.70 -13.89
N SER A 75 -0.85 18.39 -15.17
CA SER A 75 -0.49 17.02 -15.59
C SER A 75 0.91 16.64 -15.10
N ARG A 76 1.04 15.41 -14.58
CA ARG A 76 2.30 14.82 -14.12
C ARG A 76 2.80 13.72 -15.06
N LEU A 77 1.94 13.22 -15.96
CA LEU A 77 2.11 11.96 -16.68
C LEU A 77 3.28 12.00 -17.67
N GLU A 78 3.48 13.15 -18.32
CA GLU A 78 4.55 13.35 -19.30
C GLU A 78 5.92 13.21 -18.63
N TYR A 79 6.14 13.93 -17.53
CA TYR A 79 7.38 13.86 -16.78
C TYR A 79 7.57 12.50 -16.11
N GLU A 80 6.53 11.95 -15.47
CA GLU A 80 6.59 10.66 -14.79
C GLU A 80 6.96 9.52 -15.74
N ARG A 81 6.42 9.50 -16.97
CA ARG A 81 6.75 8.46 -17.97
C ARG A 81 8.25 8.44 -18.26
N SER A 82 8.82 9.60 -18.58
CA SER A 82 10.23 9.74 -18.92
C SER A 82 11.14 9.50 -17.70
N TYR A 83 10.71 9.97 -16.53
CA TYR A 83 11.40 9.79 -15.26
C TYR A 83 11.49 8.32 -14.86
N PHE A 84 10.36 7.60 -14.84
CA PHE A 84 10.33 6.20 -14.44
C PHE A 84 10.93 5.26 -15.49
N ALA A 85 10.88 5.60 -16.78
CA ALA A 85 11.63 4.88 -17.81
C ALA A 85 13.15 4.90 -17.53
N THR A 86 13.68 6.05 -17.09
CA THR A 86 15.09 6.18 -16.70
C THR A 86 15.41 5.37 -15.43
N ARG A 87 14.52 5.35 -14.43
CA ARG A 87 14.69 4.52 -13.22
C ARG A 87 14.63 3.02 -13.53
N ARG A 88 13.73 2.60 -14.41
CA ARG A 88 13.69 1.23 -14.93
C ARG A 88 14.99 0.84 -15.61
N ARG A 89 15.53 1.74 -16.46
CA ARG A 89 16.81 1.53 -17.12
C ARG A 89 17.95 1.35 -16.12
N LEU A 90 17.99 2.18 -15.07
CA LEU A 90 19.00 2.10 -14.02
C LEU A 90 18.97 0.72 -13.34
N ASN A 91 17.79 0.29 -12.88
CA ASN A 91 17.66 -0.97 -12.16
C ASN A 91 18.04 -2.16 -13.05
N THR A 92 17.51 -2.18 -14.28
CA THR A 92 17.73 -3.31 -15.19
C THR A 92 19.21 -3.45 -15.54
N PHE A 93 19.90 -2.38 -15.92
CA PHE A 93 21.31 -2.49 -16.26
C PHE A 93 22.23 -2.66 -15.04
N ALA A 94 21.83 -2.19 -13.85
CA ALA A 94 22.54 -2.52 -12.62
C ALA A 94 22.44 -4.02 -12.29
N LEU A 95 21.24 -4.61 -12.39
CA LEU A 95 21.05 -6.05 -12.20
C LEU A 95 21.78 -6.85 -13.28
N MET A 96 21.63 -6.50 -14.56
CA MET A 96 22.28 -7.23 -15.66
C MET A 96 23.81 -7.14 -15.61
N THR A 97 24.38 -6.02 -15.17
CA THR A 97 25.84 -5.91 -14.93
C THR A 97 26.32 -6.88 -13.85
N LEU A 98 25.48 -7.17 -12.86
CA LEU A 98 25.81 -8.10 -11.77
C LEU A 98 25.54 -9.57 -12.15
N ILE A 99 24.49 -9.83 -12.94
CA ILE A 99 24.06 -11.17 -13.37
C ILE A 99 24.93 -11.68 -14.54
N GLU A 100 25.25 -10.81 -15.50
CA GLU A 100 26.04 -11.11 -16.70
C GLU A 100 27.27 -10.19 -16.78
N PRO A 101 28.26 -10.35 -15.88
CA PRO A 101 29.41 -9.46 -15.78
C PRO A 101 30.33 -9.49 -17.01
N ASP A 102 30.24 -10.53 -17.84
CA ASP A 102 31.04 -10.70 -19.06
C ASP A 102 30.44 -9.96 -20.27
N GLU A 103 29.26 -9.35 -20.13
CA GLU A 103 28.57 -8.62 -21.19
C GLU A 103 28.81 -7.09 -21.04
N PRO A 104 29.82 -6.51 -21.71
CA PRO A 104 30.26 -5.13 -21.45
C PRO A 104 29.21 -4.07 -21.82
N ILE A 105 28.22 -4.43 -22.64
CA ILE A 105 27.15 -3.51 -23.03
C ILE A 105 26.31 -3.09 -21.82
N TYR A 106 26.07 -3.98 -20.85
CA TYR A 106 25.27 -3.63 -19.66
C TYR A 106 25.98 -2.64 -18.76
N LEU A 107 27.29 -2.79 -18.56
CA LEU A 107 28.09 -1.83 -17.80
C LEU A 107 28.13 -0.46 -18.50
N LYS A 108 28.26 -0.45 -19.84
CA LYS A 108 28.18 0.79 -20.63
C LYS A 108 26.83 1.49 -20.40
N GLU A 109 25.72 0.78 -20.54
CA GLU A 109 24.39 1.39 -20.39
C GLU A 109 24.10 1.81 -18.94
N LEU A 110 24.63 1.08 -17.95
CA LEU A 110 24.60 1.49 -16.55
C LEU A 110 25.33 2.81 -16.34
N HIS A 111 26.52 2.97 -16.92
CA HIS A 111 27.29 4.22 -16.87
C HIS A 111 26.54 5.40 -17.46
N GLU A 112 25.99 5.26 -18.68
CA GLU A 112 25.20 6.30 -19.35
C GLU A 112 23.96 6.69 -18.52
N THR A 113 23.28 5.70 -17.95
CA THR A 113 22.08 5.93 -17.16
C THR A 113 22.39 6.67 -15.85
N ILE A 114 23.43 6.24 -15.12
CA ILE A 114 23.88 6.94 -13.90
C ILE A 114 24.31 8.37 -14.24
N TRP A 115 25.01 8.56 -15.35
CA TRP A 115 25.44 9.88 -15.80
C TRP A 115 24.26 10.81 -16.07
N SER A 116 23.23 10.31 -16.76
CA SER A 116 21.99 11.03 -17.01
C SER A 116 21.25 11.39 -15.72
N ILE A 117 21.08 10.43 -14.80
CA ILE A 117 20.42 10.68 -13.51
C ILE A 117 21.16 11.74 -12.68
N CYS A 118 22.49 11.73 -12.71
CA CYS A 118 23.29 12.75 -12.05
C CYS A 118 23.20 14.13 -12.73
N ASN A 119 22.80 14.20 -14.01
CA ASN A 119 22.56 15.45 -14.76
C ASN A 119 21.16 16.05 -14.52
N GLU A 120 20.20 15.27 -13.99
CA GLU A 120 18.83 15.73 -13.81
C GLU A 120 18.76 17.04 -12.99
N TYR A 121 17.87 17.96 -13.36
CA TYR A 121 17.72 19.24 -12.65
C TYR A 121 17.41 19.02 -11.15
N THR A 122 16.47 18.11 -10.87
CA THR A 122 16.09 17.64 -9.54
C THR A 122 15.86 16.13 -9.59
N TRP A 123 15.84 15.47 -8.43
CA TRP A 123 15.34 14.09 -8.30
C TRP A 123 13.91 14.03 -7.74
N CYS A 124 13.31 15.18 -7.43
CA CYS A 124 11.92 15.26 -7.04
C CYS A 124 11.01 15.28 -8.27
N LEU A 125 9.78 14.80 -8.13
CA LEU A 125 8.76 15.08 -9.14
C LEU A 125 8.36 16.57 -9.11
N PRO A 126 8.02 17.19 -10.26
CA PRO A 126 7.61 18.59 -10.33
C PRO A 126 6.46 18.94 -9.39
N ALA A 127 5.55 17.99 -9.18
CA ALA A 127 4.40 18.14 -8.29
C ALA A 127 4.77 18.34 -6.81
N HIS A 128 5.97 17.92 -6.40
CA HIS A 128 6.45 18.03 -5.03
C HIS A 128 7.32 19.26 -4.80
N LEU A 129 7.60 20.04 -5.84
CA LEU A 129 8.43 21.25 -5.78
C LEU A 129 7.63 22.55 -5.66
N LYS A 130 6.31 22.46 -5.43
CA LYS A 130 5.47 23.66 -5.30
C LYS A 130 5.95 24.51 -4.12
N ASN A 131 6.28 25.77 -4.39
CA ASN A 131 6.85 26.72 -3.43
C ASN A 131 8.24 26.36 -2.88
N SER A 132 9.01 25.53 -3.59
CA SER A 132 10.38 25.21 -3.20
C SER A 132 11.39 26.25 -3.72
N THR A 133 12.59 26.24 -3.15
CA THR A 133 13.74 27.06 -3.58
C THR A 133 14.16 26.73 -5.00
N GLU A 134 14.04 25.47 -5.45
CA GLU A 134 14.34 25.07 -6.83
C GLU A 134 13.40 25.66 -7.87
N MET A 135 12.23 26.14 -7.45
CA MET A 135 11.24 26.79 -8.29
C MET A 135 11.22 28.32 -8.12
N ASP A 136 12.10 28.88 -7.28
CA ASP A 136 12.22 30.33 -7.15
C ASP A 136 12.83 30.93 -8.42
N THR A 137 12.22 32.00 -8.91
CA THR A 137 12.60 32.71 -10.14
C THR A 137 13.17 34.10 -9.85
N LYS A 138 13.26 34.50 -8.57
CA LYS A 138 13.90 35.73 -8.17
C LYS A 138 15.38 35.66 -8.52
N LEU A 139 15.86 36.69 -9.23
CA LEU A 139 17.28 36.89 -9.43
C LEU A 139 17.86 37.45 -8.14
N ASP A 140 18.83 36.76 -7.53
CA ASP A 140 19.55 37.31 -6.39
C ASP A 140 20.37 38.52 -6.85
N ASP A 141 19.95 39.71 -6.42
CA ASP A 141 20.62 40.98 -6.72
C ASP A 141 22.01 41.10 -6.06
N GLN A 142 22.38 40.13 -5.21
CA GLN A 142 23.67 40.05 -4.55
C GLN A 142 24.35 38.72 -4.90
N PHE A 143 25.34 38.75 -5.79
CA PHE A 143 26.28 37.65 -6.07
C PHE A 143 27.17 37.28 -4.86
N GLN A 144 26.76 37.61 -3.63
CA GLN A 144 27.53 37.42 -2.41
C GLN A 144 26.90 36.33 -1.56
N GLN A 145 27.68 35.24 -1.45
CA GLN A 145 27.46 34.00 -0.71
C GLN A 145 26.48 33.05 -1.39
N PHE A 146 27.04 32.19 -2.25
CA PHE A 146 26.48 30.87 -2.51
C PHE A 146 26.41 30.10 -1.17
N GLU A 147 25.40 30.37 -0.35
CA GLU A 147 25.01 29.42 0.69
C GLU A 147 24.64 28.11 0.00
N ASP A 148 24.96 26.98 0.65
CA ASP A 148 24.67 25.66 0.09
C ASP A 148 23.18 25.60 -0.30
N PRO A 149 22.83 25.29 -1.56
CA PRO A 149 21.45 25.36 -1.99
C PRO A 149 20.59 24.42 -1.14
N PHE A 150 19.53 24.98 -0.55
CA PHE A 150 18.47 24.22 0.08
C PHE A 150 17.82 23.35 -1.01
N TYR A 151 17.88 22.03 -0.84
CA TYR A 151 17.17 21.06 -1.68
C TYR A 151 15.93 20.53 -0.98
N THR A 152 14.87 20.38 -1.76
CA THR A 152 13.70 19.57 -1.44
C THR A 152 14.09 18.09 -1.48
N ILE A 153 13.57 17.32 -0.53
CA ILE A 153 13.67 15.86 -0.52
C ILE A 153 12.26 15.30 -0.48
N ASP A 154 11.81 14.71 -1.59
CA ASP A 154 10.59 13.92 -1.65
C ASP A 154 10.89 12.41 -1.59
N LEU A 155 9.86 11.59 -1.84
CA LEU A 155 9.97 10.14 -1.97
C LEU A 155 11.07 9.75 -2.97
N PHE A 156 11.05 10.34 -4.16
CA PHE A 156 11.86 9.91 -5.29
C PHE A 156 13.31 10.38 -5.20
N ALA A 157 13.56 11.54 -4.61
CA ALA A 157 14.91 12.01 -4.29
C ALA A 157 15.57 11.11 -3.25
N ALA A 158 14.85 10.77 -2.18
CA ALA A 158 15.34 9.87 -1.14
C ALA A 158 15.60 8.45 -1.71
N GLU A 159 14.65 7.91 -2.48
CA GLU A 159 14.78 6.62 -3.16
C GLU A 159 15.94 6.58 -4.16
N THR A 160 16.17 7.65 -4.92
CA THR A 160 17.30 7.76 -5.85
C THR A 160 18.62 7.76 -5.09
N ALA A 161 18.72 8.44 -3.95
CA ALA A 161 19.90 8.40 -3.10
C ALA A 161 20.20 6.99 -2.57
N PHE A 162 19.17 6.27 -2.09
CA PHE A 162 19.33 4.89 -1.66
C PHE A 162 19.80 4.01 -2.83
N THR A 163 19.12 4.10 -3.97
CA THR A 163 19.43 3.33 -5.18
C THR A 163 20.88 3.51 -5.62
N LEU A 164 21.33 4.76 -5.82
CA LEU A 164 22.71 5.04 -6.24
C LEU A 164 23.72 4.59 -5.19
N SER A 165 23.45 4.81 -3.90
CA SER A 165 24.37 4.39 -2.84
C SER A 165 24.59 2.88 -2.80
N GLU A 166 23.53 2.10 -3.01
CA GLU A 166 23.59 0.65 -2.92
C GLU A 166 24.15 0.01 -4.21
N ILE A 167 23.73 0.51 -5.38
CA ILE A 167 24.34 0.11 -6.67
C ILE A 167 25.85 0.36 -6.62
N LEU A 168 26.29 1.52 -6.12
CA LEU A 168 27.72 1.81 -5.97
C LEU A 168 28.41 0.74 -5.10
N LYS A 169 27.81 0.31 -3.98
CA LYS A 169 28.41 -0.72 -3.13
C LYS A 169 28.49 -2.08 -3.78
N LEU A 170 27.51 -2.44 -4.62
CA LEU A 170 27.53 -3.68 -5.37
C LEU A 170 28.54 -3.65 -6.53
N THR A 171 28.86 -2.48 -7.07
CA THR A 171 29.58 -2.33 -8.34
C THR A 171 30.87 -1.49 -8.26
N GLU A 172 31.32 -1.06 -7.07
CA GLU A 172 32.49 -0.18 -6.87
C GLU A 172 33.82 -0.71 -7.46
N HIS A 173 33.90 -1.99 -7.80
CA HIS A 173 35.07 -2.62 -8.38
C HIS A 173 35.09 -2.60 -9.92
N ILE A 174 33.97 -2.24 -10.56
CA ILE A 174 33.80 -2.24 -12.02
C ILE A 174 33.31 -0.89 -12.56
N ILE A 175 32.57 -0.09 -11.77
CA ILE A 175 32.14 1.24 -12.21
C ILE A 175 33.33 2.17 -12.35
N ASP A 176 33.32 3.02 -13.38
CA ASP A 176 34.36 4.04 -13.60
C ASP A 176 34.53 4.96 -12.37
N PRO A 177 35.76 5.19 -11.86
CA PRO A 177 35.99 6.03 -10.67
C PRO A 177 35.39 7.44 -10.76
N LEU A 178 35.27 8.03 -11.94
CA LEU A 178 34.62 9.33 -12.14
C LEU A 178 33.12 9.24 -11.86
N ILE A 179 32.46 8.18 -12.32
CA ILE A 179 31.05 7.91 -12.04
C ILE A 179 30.85 7.64 -10.55
N GLN A 180 31.72 6.85 -9.91
CA GLN A 180 31.65 6.61 -8.46
C GLN A 180 31.68 7.92 -7.68
N LYS A 181 32.65 8.80 -7.99
CA LYS A 181 32.77 10.12 -7.36
C LYS A 181 31.52 10.95 -7.60
N ARG A 182 30.96 10.91 -8.81
CA ARG A 182 29.77 11.67 -9.17
C ARG A 182 28.53 11.22 -8.41
N MET A 183 28.29 9.91 -8.33
CA MET A 183 27.20 9.34 -7.54
C MET A 183 27.26 9.82 -6.09
N VAL A 184 28.42 9.70 -5.44
CA VAL A 184 28.61 10.13 -4.06
C VAL A 184 28.35 11.64 -3.92
N ASN A 185 28.96 12.46 -4.78
CA ASN A 185 28.79 13.90 -4.72
C ASN A 185 27.32 14.32 -4.86
N GLU A 186 26.57 13.74 -5.79
CA GLU A 186 25.16 14.08 -6.00
C GLU A 186 24.27 13.61 -4.83
N VAL A 187 24.53 12.42 -4.28
CA VAL A 187 23.80 11.93 -3.09
C VAL A 187 24.05 12.84 -1.87
N PHE A 188 25.30 13.25 -1.65
CA PHE A 188 25.61 14.19 -0.57
C PHE A 188 24.97 15.55 -0.81
N ARG A 189 25.13 16.11 -2.02
CA ARG A 189 24.65 17.44 -2.38
C ARG A 189 23.13 17.57 -2.29
N ARG A 190 22.38 16.60 -2.85
CA ARG A 190 20.92 16.69 -3.00
C ARG A 190 20.14 16.13 -1.81
N VAL A 191 20.73 15.20 -1.04
CA VAL A 191 19.98 14.45 -0.02
C VAL A 191 20.66 14.49 1.35
N LEU A 192 21.87 13.96 1.51
CA LEU A 192 22.43 13.77 2.85
C LEU A 192 22.77 15.11 3.54
N VAL A 193 23.40 16.07 2.85
CA VAL A 193 23.72 17.39 3.42
C VAL A 193 22.44 18.20 3.68
N PRO A 194 21.48 18.33 2.73
CA PRO A 194 20.17 18.92 2.96
C PRO A 194 19.44 18.31 4.16
N PHE A 195 19.40 16.97 4.27
CA PHE A 195 18.75 16.29 5.39
C PHE A 195 19.35 16.63 6.75
N GLN A 196 20.66 16.88 6.82
CA GLN A 196 21.32 17.29 8.06
C GLN A 196 21.05 18.75 8.44
N LYS A 197 20.84 19.63 7.44
CA LYS A 197 20.74 21.09 7.63
C LYS A 197 19.31 21.61 7.71
N GLN A 198 18.34 20.87 7.18
CA GLN A 198 16.95 21.28 7.04
C GLN A 198 16.01 20.38 7.83
N SER A 199 14.75 20.80 7.96
CA SER A 199 13.64 19.96 8.42
C SER A 199 12.61 19.83 7.31
N PHE A 200 12.00 18.66 7.19
CA PHE A 200 10.98 18.36 6.18
C PHE A 200 9.68 17.92 6.87
N ASP A 201 8.54 18.35 6.33
CA ASP A 201 7.22 18.08 6.93
C ASP A 201 6.95 16.57 7.10
N TRP A 202 7.39 15.76 6.12
CA TRP A 202 7.24 14.30 6.13
C TRP A 202 7.96 13.61 7.29
N GLU A 203 8.91 14.28 7.97
CA GLU A 203 9.58 13.72 9.14
C GLU A 203 8.61 13.45 10.30
N THR A 204 7.48 14.15 10.33
CA THR A 204 6.44 13.97 11.37
C THR A 204 5.13 13.40 10.82
N SER A 205 5.06 13.11 9.53
CA SER A 205 3.92 12.45 8.91
C SER A 205 3.68 11.06 9.49
N THR A 206 2.40 10.70 9.62
CA THR A 206 1.96 9.39 10.09
C THR A 206 1.50 8.48 8.95
N HIS A 207 2.08 8.66 7.76
CA HIS A 207 1.78 7.87 6.56
C HIS A 207 3.10 7.49 5.85
N ASN A 208 3.01 6.78 4.73
CA ASN A 208 4.14 6.17 4.02
C ASN A 208 5.34 7.11 3.74
N TRP A 209 5.13 8.41 3.47
CA TRP A 209 6.22 9.36 3.20
C TRP A 209 7.29 9.36 4.28
N SER A 210 6.89 9.26 5.55
CA SER A 210 7.82 9.25 6.67
C SER A 210 8.77 8.04 6.60
N ALA A 211 8.24 6.83 6.37
CA ALA A 211 9.06 5.62 6.27
C ALA A 211 9.87 5.55 4.97
N VAL A 212 9.30 5.96 3.84
CA VAL A 212 10.00 5.91 2.55
C VAL A 212 11.17 6.89 2.53
N CYS A 213 10.93 8.17 2.84
CA CYS A 213 11.99 9.17 2.84
C CYS A 213 13.05 8.86 3.91
N ALA A 214 12.65 8.65 5.17
CA ALA A 214 13.60 8.40 6.25
C ALA A 214 14.34 7.06 6.05
N GLY A 215 13.64 6.00 5.67
CA GLY A 215 14.23 4.68 5.43
C GLY A 215 15.22 4.70 4.28
N ALA A 216 14.91 5.36 3.16
CA ALA A 216 15.83 5.49 2.03
C ALA A 216 17.06 6.34 2.38
N ILE A 217 16.87 7.49 3.04
CA ILE A 217 17.99 8.35 3.51
C ILE A 217 18.89 7.61 4.50
N GLY A 218 18.29 6.93 5.48
CA GLY A 218 19.03 6.12 6.46
C GLY A 218 19.83 5.01 5.78
N SER A 219 19.24 4.34 4.79
CA SER A 219 19.92 3.31 4.01
C SER A 219 21.09 3.87 3.20
N ALA A 220 20.90 5.03 2.54
CA ALA A 220 21.98 5.72 1.83
C ALA A 220 23.13 6.14 2.76
N ALA A 221 22.80 6.66 3.94
CA ALA A 221 23.78 7.02 4.95
C ALA A 221 24.57 5.80 5.44
N LEU A 222 23.91 4.67 5.69
CA LEU A 222 24.55 3.42 6.10
C LEU A 222 25.57 2.91 5.06
N HIS A 223 25.31 3.11 3.76
CA HIS A 223 26.24 2.75 2.70
C HIS A 223 27.41 3.73 2.55
N LEU A 224 27.16 5.05 2.64
CA LEU A 224 28.15 6.05 2.21
C LEU A 224 28.94 6.72 3.34
N ILE A 225 28.34 6.91 4.52
CA ILE A 225 28.96 7.70 5.59
C ILE A 225 29.95 6.85 6.37
N LYS A 226 31.20 7.31 6.40
CA LYS A 226 32.31 6.67 7.12
C LYS A 226 32.57 7.26 8.51
N ASP A 227 32.14 8.50 8.74
CA ASP A 227 32.28 9.16 10.04
C ASP A 227 31.12 8.74 10.96
N ASP A 228 31.45 8.02 12.03
CA ASP A 228 30.45 7.44 12.94
C ASP A 228 29.59 8.52 13.63
N LYS A 229 30.15 9.73 13.86
CA LYS A 229 29.41 10.84 14.46
C LYS A 229 28.38 11.40 13.49
N GLN A 230 28.77 11.63 12.25
CA GLN A 230 27.86 12.07 11.20
C GLN A 230 26.74 11.04 10.97
N LEU A 231 27.10 9.75 10.93
CA LEU A 231 26.13 8.67 10.75
C LEU A 231 25.14 8.60 11.92
N ALA A 232 25.61 8.70 13.16
CA ALA A 232 24.74 8.68 14.34
C ALA A 232 23.74 9.85 14.35
N SER A 233 24.16 11.05 13.95
CA SER A 233 23.29 12.22 13.86
C SER A 233 22.18 12.04 12.81
N ILE A 234 22.50 11.48 11.64
CA ILE A 234 21.49 11.18 10.63
C ILE A 234 20.54 10.09 11.12
N LEU A 235 21.06 9.03 11.73
CA LEU A 235 20.25 7.90 12.19
C LEU A 235 19.30 8.28 13.33
N GLU A 236 19.70 9.17 14.23
CA GLU A 236 18.81 9.73 15.25
C GLU A 236 17.57 10.38 14.60
N LYS A 237 17.81 11.23 13.60
CA LYS A 237 16.75 11.91 12.86
C LYS A 237 15.87 10.93 12.07
N VAL A 238 16.47 9.93 11.42
CA VAL A 238 15.76 8.86 10.72
C VAL A 238 14.89 8.04 11.67
N LEU A 239 15.42 7.60 12.81
CA LEU A 239 14.68 6.80 13.79
C LEU A 239 13.51 7.57 14.39
N LYS A 240 13.66 8.88 14.58
CA LYS A 240 12.55 9.76 14.99
C LYS A 240 11.44 9.77 13.94
N ALA A 241 11.75 9.97 12.66
CA ALA A 241 10.76 9.94 11.59
C ALA A 241 10.07 8.57 11.48
N ILE A 242 10.84 7.47 11.49
CA ILE A 242 10.31 6.10 11.51
C ILE A 242 9.34 5.88 12.68
N SER A 243 9.56 6.50 13.83
CA SER A 243 8.62 6.42 14.96
C SER A 243 7.27 7.12 14.69
N TYR A 244 7.24 8.18 13.88
CA TYR A 244 6.01 8.84 13.44
C TYR A 244 5.24 7.99 12.43
N TYR A 245 5.93 7.36 11.49
CA TYR A 245 5.30 6.37 10.61
C TYR A 245 4.55 5.29 11.40
N LEU A 246 5.18 4.73 12.44
CA LEU A 246 4.53 3.73 13.30
C LEU A 246 3.31 4.26 14.07
N LYS A 247 3.15 5.58 14.24
CA LYS A 247 1.92 6.17 14.83
C LYS A 247 0.73 6.15 13.86
N GLY A 248 0.98 6.01 12.57
CA GLY A 248 -0.05 5.89 11.53
C GLY A 248 -0.85 4.60 11.57
N PHE A 249 -0.31 3.57 12.20
CA PHE A 249 -0.98 2.28 12.37
C PHE A 249 -1.71 2.23 13.70
N ASN A 250 -2.79 1.46 13.76
CA ASN A 250 -3.33 0.97 15.02
C ASN A 250 -2.47 -0.16 15.59
N ASN A 251 -2.75 -0.63 16.82
CA ASN A 251 -1.92 -1.69 17.43
C ASN A 251 -2.11 -3.06 16.76
N ASP A 252 -3.23 -3.26 16.07
CA ASP A 252 -3.54 -4.46 15.29
C ASP A 252 -2.78 -4.55 13.95
N GLY A 253 -2.08 -3.47 13.57
CA GLY A 253 -1.19 -3.40 12.43
C GLY A 253 -1.87 -3.23 11.08
N ALA A 254 -3.18 -2.96 11.03
CA ALA A 254 -3.87 -2.76 9.76
C ALA A 254 -3.31 -1.54 9.00
N CYS A 255 -3.01 -1.71 7.71
CA CYS A 255 -2.78 -0.57 6.82
C CYS A 255 -4.12 -0.12 6.25
N MET A 256 -4.67 0.95 6.82
CA MET A 256 -6.02 1.43 6.50
C MET A 256 -6.14 1.98 5.07
N GLU A 257 -5.01 2.33 4.45
CA GLU A 257 -4.90 2.72 3.03
C GLU A 257 -4.85 1.50 2.08
N GLY A 258 -4.78 0.27 2.61
CA GLY A 258 -4.76 -0.96 1.82
C GLY A 258 -3.37 -1.56 1.59
N TYR A 259 -3.35 -2.68 0.87
CA TYR A 259 -2.16 -3.53 0.69
C TYR A 259 -1.02 -2.83 -0.08
N GLY A 260 -1.34 -2.05 -1.11
CA GLY A 260 -0.31 -1.36 -1.91
C GLY A 260 0.53 -0.39 -1.08
N TYR A 261 -0.11 0.39 -0.22
CA TYR A 261 0.56 1.31 0.70
C TYR A 261 1.32 0.59 1.82
N TRP A 262 0.82 -0.57 2.27
CA TRP A 262 1.58 -1.44 3.15
C TRP A 262 2.87 -1.91 2.46
N GLN A 263 2.76 -2.51 1.27
CA GLN A 263 3.92 -3.04 0.54
C GLN A 263 4.95 -1.95 0.24
N TYR A 264 4.50 -0.73 -0.07
CA TYR A 264 5.38 0.40 -0.32
C TYR A 264 6.00 0.96 0.97
N GLY A 265 5.20 1.50 1.89
CA GLY A 265 5.70 2.17 3.09
C GLY A 265 6.40 1.21 4.06
N PHE A 266 5.79 0.06 4.32
CA PHE A 266 6.36 -0.94 5.22
C PHE A 266 7.57 -1.64 4.57
N GLY A 267 7.59 -1.78 3.24
CA GLY A 267 8.78 -2.24 2.52
C GLY A 267 10.01 -1.39 2.84
N PHE A 268 9.93 -0.06 2.71
CA PHE A 268 11.05 0.84 3.02
C PHE A 268 11.43 0.85 4.51
N TYR A 269 10.46 0.68 5.41
CA TYR A 269 10.74 0.42 6.81
C TYR A 269 11.60 -0.84 6.98
N VAL A 270 11.23 -1.96 6.35
CA VAL A 270 11.92 -3.26 6.46
C VAL A 270 13.30 -3.21 5.83
N TYR A 271 13.47 -2.57 4.67
CA TYR A 271 14.77 -2.44 4.00
C TYR A 271 15.78 -1.70 4.89
N PHE A 272 15.38 -0.57 5.47
CA PHE A 272 16.21 0.17 6.41
C PHE A 272 16.48 -0.61 7.70
N ALA A 273 15.45 -1.24 8.27
CA ALA A 273 15.56 -2.00 9.51
C ALA A 273 16.53 -3.18 9.38
N ASP A 274 16.53 -3.91 8.25
CA ASP A 274 17.52 -4.96 7.96
C ASP A 274 18.94 -4.41 7.92
N LEU A 275 19.18 -3.33 7.17
CA LEU A 275 20.50 -2.71 7.05
C LEU A 275 21.01 -2.20 8.40
N LEU A 276 20.16 -1.57 9.20
CA LEU A 276 20.49 -1.09 10.54
C LEU A 276 20.80 -2.24 11.50
N LYS A 277 19.96 -3.27 11.50
CA LYS A 277 20.16 -4.51 12.28
C LYS A 277 21.52 -5.12 11.95
N LYS A 278 21.84 -5.27 10.66
CA LYS A 278 23.14 -5.79 10.21
C LYS A 278 24.28 -4.88 10.67
N LYS A 279 24.22 -3.58 10.40
CA LYS A 279 25.25 -2.58 10.75
C LYS A 279 25.61 -2.63 12.24
N THR A 280 24.60 -2.84 13.08
CA THR A 280 24.74 -2.84 14.54
C THR A 280 24.86 -4.23 15.14
N SER A 281 25.02 -5.27 14.31
CA SER A 281 25.09 -6.67 14.74
C SER A 281 23.97 -7.04 15.70
N ASP A 282 22.75 -6.66 15.33
CA ASP A 282 21.48 -6.88 16.06
C ASP A 282 21.24 -6.00 17.30
N GLU A 283 22.20 -5.14 17.69
CA GLU A 283 22.07 -4.27 18.87
C GLU A 283 20.97 -3.19 18.70
N ILE A 284 20.74 -2.72 17.46
CA ILE A 284 19.56 -1.92 17.11
C ILE A 284 18.68 -2.73 16.16
N ASN A 285 17.71 -3.45 16.73
CA ASN A 285 16.77 -4.27 15.97
C ASN A 285 15.34 -3.71 16.11
N LEU A 286 14.85 -3.12 15.02
CA LEU A 286 13.52 -2.50 14.96
C LEU A 286 12.38 -3.53 14.82
N PHE A 287 12.69 -4.81 14.57
CA PHE A 287 11.71 -5.89 14.47
C PHE A 287 11.28 -6.42 15.85
N HIS A 288 11.99 -6.09 16.94
CA HIS A 288 11.59 -6.44 18.31
C HIS A 288 10.36 -5.66 18.81
N ILE A 289 9.87 -4.69 18.05
CA ILE A 289 8.69 -3.90 18.40
C ILE A 289 7.43 -4.70 18.06
N GLN A 290 6.60 -5.04 19.07
CA GLN A 290 5.39 -5.84 18.86
C GLN A 290 4.44 -5.26 17.80
N LYS A 291 4.32 -3.94 17.73
CA LYS A 291 3.50 -3.26 16.71
C LYS A 291 3.99 -3.55 15.28
N VAL A 292 5.31 -3.67 15.09
CA VAL A 292 5.93 -3.98 13.79
C VAL A 292 5.62 -5.41 13.38
N HIS A 293 5.59 -6.34 14.33
CA HIS A 293 5.12 -7.71 14.08
C HIS A 293 3.65 -7.71 13.63
N GLN A 294 2.78 -6.95 14.28
CA GLN A 294 1.37 -6.84 13.87
C GLN A 294 1.20 -6.23 12.48
N ILE A 295 2.00 -5.21 12.14
CA ILE A 295 2.04 -4.61 10.80
C ILE A 295 2.54 -5.65 9.78
N ALA A 296 3.57 -6.42 10.09
CA ALA A 296 4.08 -7.46 9.19
C ALA A 296 3.03 -8.52 8.86
N LEU A 297 2.19 -8.89 9.83
CA LEU A 297 1.09 -9.84 9.63
C LEU A 297 -0.04 -9.30 8.75
N PHE A 298 -0.05 -8.01 8.38
CA PHE A 298 -1.15 -7.44 7.61
C PHE A 298 -1.33 -8.12 6.24
N GLN A 299 -0.25 -8.55 5.58
CA GLN A 299 -0.31 -9.26 4.29
C GLN A 299 -1.30 -10.44 4.36
N GLN A 300 -1.05 -11.45 5.19
CA GLN A 300 -1.94 -12.62 5.28
C GLN A 300 -3.34 -12.30 5.81
N LYS A 301 -3.49 -11.20 6.54
CA LYS A 301 -4.78 -10.74 7.07
C LYS A 301 -5.64 -10.11 5.98
N CYS A 302 -5.04 -9.36 5.03
CA CYS A 302 -5.78 -8.58 4.03
C CYS A 302 -6.04 -9.33 2.73
N PHE A 303 -5.25 -10.35 2.35
CA PHE A 303 -5.57 -11.17 1.19
C PHE A 303 -6.76 -12.08 1.47
N ILE A 304 -7.73 -12.11 0.57
CA ILE A 304 -9.00 -12.82 0.75
C ILE A 304 -9.13 -14.05 -0.15
N TYR A 305 -8.61 -13.98 -1.37
CA TYR A 305 -8.61 -15.12 -2.29
C TYR A 305 -7.51 -14.93 -3.35
N LYS A 306 -6.51 -15.83 -3.41
CA LYS A 306 -5.34 -15.69 -4.29
C LYS A 306 -4.73 -14.27 -4.21
N ASN A 307 -4.81 -13.47 -5.28
CA ASN A 307 -4.30 -12.11 -5.33
C ASN A 307 -5.33 -11.02 -5.01
N GLN A 308 -6.56 -11.38 -4.66
CA GLN A 308 -7.58 -10.43 -4.20
C GLN A 308 -7.34 -10.05 -2.74
N VAL A 309 -7.54 -8.78 -2.45
CA VAL A 309 -7.39 -8.20 -1.12
C VAL A 309 -8.70 -7.56 -0.66
N VAL A 310 -8.88 -7.44 0.65
CA VAL A 310 -9.86 -6.50 1.19
C VAL A 310 -9.48 -5.10 0.73
N ASN A 311 -10.34 -4.49 -0.07
CA ASN A 311 -10.09 -3.22 -0.75
C ASN A 311 -10.93 -2.06 -0.21
N PHE A 312 -11.18 -2.02 1.11
CA PHE A 312 -11.72 -0.83 1.75
C PHE A 312 -10.82 0.38 1.50
N SER A 313 -11.39 1.59 1.56
CA SER A 313 -10.70 2.85 1.26
C SER A 313 -10.25 2.93 -0.22
N ASP A 314 -9.39 3.88 -0.57
CA ASP A 314 -8.84 4.03 -1.93
C ASP A 314 -7.83 2.91 -2.30
N SER A 315 -8.22 1.65 -2.16
CA SER A 315 -7.42 0.45 -2.48
C SER A 315 -7.90 -0.22 -3.75
N THR A 316 -6.99 -0.89 -4.46
CA THR A 316 -7.33 -1.78 -5.57
C THR A 316 -7.84 -3.12 -5.03
N GLU A 317 -8.68 -3.82 -5.81
CA GLU A 317 -9.22 -5.15 -5.47
C GLU A 317 -8.13 -6.24 -5.46
N ARG A 318 -7.03 -6.03 -6.19
CA ARG A 318 -5.95 -6.99 -6.35
C ARG A 318 -4.61 -6.39 -5.97
N GLY A 319 -3.73 -7.24 -5.43
CA GLY A 319 -2.34 -6.90 -5.11
C GLY A 319 -1.37 -7.98 -5.59
N ALA A 320 -0.24 -7.56 -6.13
CA ALA A 320 0.87 -8.44 -6.48
C ALA A 320 1.92 -8.44 -5.35
N ILE A 321 2.53 -9.59 -5.08
CA ILE A 321 3.34 -9.79 -3.88
C ILE A 321 4.83 -9.70 -4.18
N PHE A 322 5.54 -8.84 -3.44
CA PHE A 322 7.00 -8.90 -3.38
C PHE A 322 7.45 -10.10 -2.56
N LEU A 323 7.62 -11.24 -3.23
CA LEU A 323 7.88 -12.54 -2.59
C LEU A 323 9.16 -12.53 -1.74
N GLY A 324 10.20 -11.79 -2.15
CA GLY A 324 11.40 -11.61 -1.33
C GLY A 324 11.12 -10.92 0.00
N LEU A 325 10.22 -9.93 0.03
CA LEU A 325 9.79 -9.29 1.29
C LEU A 325 9.07 -10.30 2.20
N SER A 326 8.18 -11.12 1.63
CA SER A 326 7.47 -12.17 2.37
C SER A 326 8.44 -13.20 2.96
N HIS A 327 9.39 -13.68 2.17
CA HIS A 327 10.39 -14.66 2.61
C HIS A 327 11.29 -14.07 3.70
N TYR A 328 11.73 -12.81 3.55
CA TYR A 328 12.50 -12.15 4.61
C TYR A 328 11.70 -12.02 5.90
N LEU A 329 10.46 -11.53 5.84
CA LEU A 329 9.60 -11.41 7.02
C LEU A 329 9.35 -12.75 7.70
N LYS A 330 9.25 -13.86 6.95
CA LYS A 330 9.18 -15.22 7.51
C LYS A 330 10.38 -15.59 8.37
N THR A 331 11.58 -15.12 8.00
CA THR A 331 12.79 -15.35 8.81
C THR A 331 12.80 -14.54 10.11
N ILE A 332 12.08 -13.41 10.14
CA ILE A 332 11.99 -12.52 11.30
C ILE A 332 10.83 -12.93 12.22
N PHE A 333 9.68 -13.26 11.63
CA PHE A 333 8.43 -13.58 12.31
C PHE A 333 7.93 -14.96 11.84
N PRO A 334 8.08 -16.02 12.65
CA PRO A 334 7.78 -17.39 12.23
C PRO A 334 6.33 -17.67 11.85
N ASP A 335 5.39 -16.82 12.26
CA ASP A 335 3.95 -16.92 12.00
C ASP A 335 3.51 -16.23 10.69
N ILE A 336 4.43 -15.56 9.98
CA ILE A 336 4.17 -15.06 8.61
C ILE A 336 3.84 -16.23 7.69
N GLU A 337 2.79 -16.09 6.89
CA GLU A 337 2.46 -17.03 5.82
C GLU A 337 3.31 -16.77 4.58
N VAL A 338 3.85 -17.85 3.98
CA VAL A 338 4.53 -17.77 2.68
C VAL A 338 3.47 -17.95 1.59
N PRO A 339 3.25 -16.95 0.74
CA PRO A 339 2.23 -17.03 -0.32
C PRO A 339 2.68 -17.94 -1.46
N GLU A 340 1.70 -18.45 -2.21
CA GLU A 340 1.92 -19.19 -3.46
C GLU A 340 2.79 -18.39 -4.43
N VAL A 341 3.69 -19.09 -5.14
CA VAL A 341 4.71 -18.46 -6.00
C VAL A 341 4.08 -17.75 -7.20
N GLU A 342 2.91 -18.20 -7.63
CA GLU A 342 2.11 -17.63 -8.72
C GLU A 342 1.57 -16.24 -8.40
N LEU A 343 1.53 -15.86 -7.11
CA LEU A 343 1.06 -14.54 -6.66
C LEU A 343 2.17 -13.48 -6.65
N ARG A 344 3.40 -13.87 -7.00
CA ARG A 344 4.52 -12.93 -7.04
C ARG A 344 4.26 -11.80 -8.04
N ALA A 345 4.78 -10.64 -7.73
CA ALA A 345 4.94 -9.57 -8.69
C ALA A 345 5.89 -9.99 -9.83
N SER A 346 5.56 -9.57 -11.06
CA SER A 346 6.55 -9.55 -12.14
C SER A 346 7.60 -8.48 -11.89
N TYR A 347 8.71 -8.56 -12.59
CA TYR A 347 9.77 -7.54 -12.51
C TYR A 347 9.27 -6.12 -12.81
N ASP A 348 8.31 -5.98 -13.73
CA ASP A 348 7.79 -4.71 -14.22
C ASP A 348 6.51 -4.23 -13.51
N GLU A 349 6.02 -4.97 -12.51
CA GLU A 349 4.82 -4.66 -11.73
C GLU A 349 4.91 -3.28 -11.04
N ASP A 350 6.08 -2.93 -10.51
CA ASP A 350 6.32 -1.59 -10.00
C ASP A 350 6.57 -0.61 -11.16
N HIS A 351 5.52 0.12 -11.53
CA HIS A 351 5.61 1.14 -12.58
C HIS A 351 6.61 2.27 -12.26
N CYS A 352 6.91 2.54 -10.98
CA CYS A 352 7.97 3.49 -10.61
C CYS A 352 9.38 2.88 -10.71
N SER A 353 9.46 1.56 -10.85
CA SER A 353 10.68 0.77 -10.96
C SER A 353 11.65 1.08 -9.81
N ARG A 354 11.24 0.82 -8.57
CA ARG A 354 12.07 1.06 -7.39
C ARG A 354 13.12 -0.03 -7.20
N TRP A 355 14.35 0.39 -6.94
CA TRP A 355 15.50 -0.51 -6.79
C TRP A 355 15.37 -1.46 -5.59
N ALA A 356 14.98 -0.94 -4.43
CA ALA A 356 14.95 -1.73 -3.19
C ALA A 356 14.07 -2.99 -3.32
N PRO A 357 12.77 -2.91 -3.71
CA PRO A 357 11.97 -4.12 -3.92
C PRO A 357 12.51 -5.01 -5.04
N ALA A 358 12.98 -4.44 -6.16
CA ALA A 358 13.52 -5.22 -7.28
C ALA A 358 14.72 -6.08 -6.86
N PHE A 359 15.69 -5.49 -6.16
CA PHE A 359 16.86 -6.24 -5.68
C PHE A 359 16.51 -7.20 -4.53
N ARG A 360 15.60 -6.83 -3.61
CA ARG A 360 15.19 -7.72 -2.50
C ARG A 360 14.39 -8.93 -2.97
N ASN A 361 13.62 -8.82 -4.06
CA ASN A 361 12.96 -9.96 -4.68
C ASN A 361 13.93 -11.02 -5.22
N LEU A 362 15.20 -10.67 -5.46
CA LEU A 362 16.29 -11.63 -5.69
C LEU A 362 16.99 -11.99 -4.38
N LEU A 363 17.47 -11.00 -3.63
CA LEU A 363 18.35 -11.21 -2.47
C LEU A 363 17.69 -12.01 -1.35
N TRP A 364 16.39 -11.78 -1.11
CA TRP A 364 15.65 -12.38 0.00
C TRP A 364 14.79 -13.58 -0.39
N LEU A 365 14.76 -13.94 -1.66
CA LEU A 365 14.08 -15.14 -2.11
C LEU A 365 14.80 -16.38 -1.56
N ASP A 366 14.15 -17.07 -0.63
CA ASP A 366 14.60 -18.36 -0.11
C ASP A 366 13.96 -19.53 -0.89
N GLU A 367 14.78 -20.33 -1.57
CA GLU A 367 14.37 -21.51 -2.34
C GLU A 367 13.82 -22.66 -1.48
N LYS A 368 14.08 -22.63 -0.16
CA LYS A 368 13.60 -23.65 0.79
C LYS A 368 12.16 -23.38 1.23
N LEU A 369 11.65 -22.18 0.98
CA LEU A 369 10.29 -21.81 1.31
C LEU A 369 9.38 -22.12 0.14
N SER A 370 8.34 -22.92 0.41
CA SER A 370 7.26 -23.23 -0.51
C SER A 370 5.98 -22.52 -0.06
N GLY A 371 5.36 -21.79 -0.97
CA GLY A 371 4.07 -21.16 -0.73
C GLY A 371 2.93 -22.15 -0.53
N ASN A 372 1.88 -21.73 0.18
CA ASN A 372 0.60 -22.43 0.25
C ASN A 372 -0.53 -21.42 0.02
N PRO A 373 -1.73 -21.86 -0.39
CA PRO A 373 -2.92 -21.01 -0.37
C PRO A 373 -3.10 -20.36 1.00
N TRP A 374 -3.66 -19.15 1.02
CA TRP A 374 -4.00 -18.45 2.25
C TRP A 374 -4.86 -19.32 3.15
N ARG A 375 -4.52 -19.38 4.44
CA ARG A 375 -5.25 -20.24 5.37
C ARG A 375 -6.70 -19.78 5.56
N ASN A 376 -7.58 -20.76 5.77
CA ASN A 376 -8.90 -20.54 6.35
C ASN A 376 -8.70 -19.99 7.76
N GLU A 377 -9.06 -18.72 7.96
CA GLU A 377 -8.88 -18.05 9.23
C GLU A 377 -9.82 -16.85 9.30
N THR A 378 -10.17 -16.47 10.53
CA THR A 378 -10.91 -15.25 10.83
C THR A 378 -10.01 -14.26 11.57
N TYR A 379 -9.79 -13.10 10.98
CA TYR A 379 -9.06 -12.00 11.57
C TYR A 379 -10.01 -10.89 11.99
N TYR A 380 -10.04 -10.61 13.28
CA TYR A 380 -10.63 -9.38 13.81
C TYR A 380 -9.52 -8.40 14.21
N LEU A 381 -9.38 -7.35 13.41
CA LEU A 381 -8.47 -6.23 13.65
C LEU A 381 -9.20 -5.23 14.53
N LYS A 382 -9.03 -5.40 15.85
CA LYS A 382 -9.88 -4.77 16.86
C LYS A 382 -9.91 -3.24 16.80
N ASP A 383 -8.75 -2.60 16.63
CA ASP A 383 -8.62 -1.15 16.72
C ASP A 383 -9.06 -0.49 15.41
N SER A 384 -8.76 -1.13 14.27
CA SER A 384 -9.21 -0.74 12.93
C SER A 384 -10.67 -1.17 12.64
N GLN A 385 -11.21 -2.06 13.47
CA GLN A 385 -12.53 -2.68 13.36
C GLN A 385 -12.79 -3.35 12.00
N TRP A 386 -11.79 -4.02 11.44
CA TRP A 386 -11.97 -4.87 10.26
C TRP A 386 -12.18 -6.31 10.70
N PHE A 387 -13.14 -6.99 10.11
CA PHE A 387 -13.43 -8.40 10.36
C PHE A 387 -13.37 -9.15 9.04
N ILE A 388 -12.47 -10.11 8.92
CA ILE A 388 -12.14 -10.80 7.66
C ILE A 388 -12.15 -12.29 7.93
N SER A 389 -13.04 -13.03 7.29
CA SER A 389 -13.20 -14.48 7.43
C SER A 389 -13.02 -15.17 6.09
N ARG A 390 -12.04 -16.06 6.02
CA ARG A 390 -11.86 -17.00 4.91
C ARG A 390 -12.29 -18.39 5.32
N HIS A 391 -13.15 -19.00 4.53
CA HIS A 391 -13.63 -20.36 4.73
C HIS A 391 -13.70 -21.10 3.40
N ASP A 392 -12.67 -21.91 3.14
CA ASP A 392 -12.42 -22.58 1.87
C ASP A 392 -12.32 -21.56 0.73
N GLU A 393 -13.23 -21.63 -0.24
CA GLU A 393 -13.28 -20.65 -1.34
C GLU A 393 -14.25 -19.49 -1.07
N TYR A 394 -14.84 -19.42 0.12
CA TYR A 394 -15.79 -18.39 0.50
C TYR A 394 -15.16 -17.34 1.41
N VAL A 395 -15.50 -16.08 1.16
CA VAL A 395 -14.96 -14.94 1.92
C VAL A 395 -16.11 -14.08 2.40
N PHE A 396 -16.06 -13.72 3.67
CA PHE A 396 -16.83 -12.63 4.26
C PHE A 396 -15.86 -11.61 4.85
N ALA A 397 -16.01 -10.32 4.52
CA ALA A 397 -15.29 -9.25 5.19
C ALA A 397 -16.22 -8.08 5.48
N CYS A 398 -16.06 -7.41 6.62
CA CYS A 398 -16.77 -6.17 6.92
C CYS A 398 -15.89 -5.18 7.68
N LYS A 399 -16.33 -3.92 7.65
CA LYS A 399 -15.60 -2.79 8.21
C LYS A 399 -16.48 -1.99 9.17
N GLY A 400 -15.94 -1.69 10.34
CA GLY A 400 -16.43 -0.64 11.23
C GLY A 400 -15.58 0.63 11.08
N GLY A 401 -14.98 1.10 12.18
CA GLY A 401 -14.01 2.19 12.16
C GLY A 401 -14.69 3.56 12.20
N HIS A 402 -14.11 4.53 11.50
CA HIS A 402 -14.63 5.89 11.42
C HIS A 402 -14.48 6.52 10.03
N ASN A 403 -15.29 7.52 9.71
CA ASN A 403 -15.28 8.19 8.41
C ASN A 403 -14.21 9.29 8.30
N ASP A 404 -13.03 9.07 8.87
CA ASP A 404 -11.86 9.99 8.81
C ASP A 404 -10.54 9.22 8.81
N GLU A 405 -10.59 7.99 8.29
CA GLU A 405 -9.41 7.17 8.10
C GLU A 405 -8.59 7.70 6.90
N PRO A 406 -7.29 7.37 6.81
CA PRO A 406 -6.50 7.72 5.62
C PRO A 406 -7.16 7.19 4.35
N HIS A 407 -7.39 8.06 3.37
CA HIS A 407 -8.05 7.70 2.10
C HIS A 407 -9.44 7.05 2.28
N ASN A 408 -10.17 7.39 3.34
CA ASN A 408 -11.43 6.75 3.68
C ASN A 408 -12.57 7.01 2.69
N HIS A 409 -13.59 6.18 2.87
CA HIS A 409 -14.95 6.34 2.38
C HIS A 409 -15.92 6.53 3.56
N ASN A 410 -17.19 6.81 3.26
CA ASN A 410 -18.28 6.84 4.25
C ASN A 410 -18.98 5.47 4.26
N ASP A 411 -18.36 4.47 4.87
CA ASP A 411 -18.64 3.05 4.62
C ASP A 411 -18.76 2.18 5.89
N ILE A 412 -19.05 2.80 7.04
CA ILE A 412 -19.10 2.08 8.32
C ILE A 412 -20.26 1.07 8.31
N GLY A 413 -19.94 -0.22 8.48
CA GLY A 413 -20.88 -1.33 8.37
C GLY A 413 -20.96 -1.95 6.97
N HIS A 414 -20.13 -1.50 6.02
CA HIS A 414 -19.98 -2.11 4.71
C HIS A 414 -19.40 -3.53 4.80
N PHE A 415 -19.71 -4.36 3.79
CA PHE A 415 -19.24 -5.73 3.70
C PHE A 415 -18.97 -6.18 2.26
N ILE A 416 -18.05 -7.14 2.15
CA ILE A 416 -17.65 -7.88 0.95
C ILE A 416 -18.03 -9.35 1.15
N LEU A 417 -18.56 -9.98 0.11
CA LEU A 417 -18.93 -11.39 0.12
C LEU A 417 -18.57 -12.04 -1.23
N GLN A 418 -17.75 -13.10 -1.19
CA GLN A 418 -17.20 -13.76 -2.39
C GLN A 418 -17.30 -15.29 -2.31
N ALA A 419 -17.32 -15.93 -3.49
CA ALA A 419 -17.08 -17.36 -3.66
C ALA A 419 -16.13 -17.61 -4.85
N LYS A 420 -15.10 -18.43 -4.65
CA LYS A 420 -14.10 -18.80 -5.67
C LYS A 420 -13.48 -17.59 -6.41
N GLY A 421 -13.34 -16.49 -5.68
CA GLY A 421 -12.86 -15.21 -6.20
C GLY A 421 -13.86 -14.38 -7.02
N GLU A 422 -15.11 -14.82 -7.15
CA GLU A 422 -16.20 -14.01 -7.69
C GLU A 422 -16.88 -13.21 -6.58
N SER A 423 -16.93 -11.88 -6.73
CA SER A 423 -17.58 -10.97 -5.80
C SER A 423 -19.09 -10.88 -6.07
N PHE A 424 -19.91 -11.14 -5.06
CA PHE A 424 -21.36 -10.88 -5.10
C PHE A 424 -21.75 -9.56 -4.47
N PHE A 425 -21.03 -9.21 -3.41
CA PHE A 425 -21.12 -7.90 -2.77
C PHE A 425 -19.71 -7.35 -2.67
N LYS A 426 -19.46 -6.18 -3.27
CA LYS A 426 -18.11 -5.63 -3.43
C LYS A 426 -17.99 -4.22 -2.86
N ASP A 427 -16.76 -3.90 -2.45
CA ASP A 427 -16.31 -2.53 -2.33
C ASP A 427 -15.83 -2.03 -3.70
N LEU A 428 -16.11 -0.76 -4.01
CA LEU A 428 -15.71 -0.15 -5.28
C LEU A 428 -14.23 0.25 -5.30
N GLY A 429 -13.59 0.36 -4.13
CA GLY A 429 -12.21 0.80 -3.98
C GLY A 429 -12.01 2.24 -4.43
N SER A 430 -10.84 2.53 -5.00
CA SER A 430 -10.52 3.87 -5.49
C SER A 430 -11.28 4.25 -6.77
N GLY A 431 -11.86 5.43 -6.76
CA GLY A 431 -12.28 6.15 -7.98
C GLY A 431 -11.11 6.86 -8.67
N MET A 432 -11.39 7.50 -9.81
CA MET A 432 -10.41 8.31 -10.52
C MET A 432 -10.03 9.56 -9.71
N TYR A 433 -8.73 9.75 -9.48
CA TYR A 433 -8.23 10.92 -8.77
C TYR A 433 -8.36 12.19 -9.61
N CYS A 434 -9.04 13.18 -9.06
CA CYS A 434 -9.20 14.53 -9.63
C CYS A 434 -9.21 15.57 -8.49
N GLU A 435 -9.25 16.86 -8.81
CA GLU A 435 -9.28 17.92 -7.79
C GLU A 435 -10.46 17.75 -6.81
N ASP A 436 -11.64 17.41 -7.34
CA ASP A 436 -12.85 17.17 -6.56
C ASP A 436 -12.75 15.94 -5.63
N TYR A 437 -11.81 15.03 -5.92
CA TYR A 437 -11.55 13.82 -5.12
C TYR A 437 -10.85 14.12 -3.78
N PHE A 438 -10.18 15.27 -3.68
CA PHE A 438 -9.39 15.69 -2.53
C PHE A 438 -9.93 16.96 -1.86
N ASN A 439 -11.17 17.35 -2.18
CA ASN A 439 -11.86 18.49 -1.59
C ASN A 439 -13.22 18.08 -1.00
N GLN A 440 -14.04 19.06 -0.63
CA GLN A 440 -15.35 18.83 -0.01
C GLN A 440 -16.34 18.03 -0.88
N LYS A 441 -16.09 17.89 -2.19
CA LYS A 441 -16.92 17.07 -3.08
C LYS A 441 -16.52 15.59 -3.10
N ARG A 442 -15.47 15.18 -2.38
CA ARG A 442 -15.01 13.79 -2.32
C ARG A 442 -16.15 12.79 -2.09
N TYR A 443 -17.02 13.07 -1.13
CA TYR A 443 -18.11 12.15 -0.77
C TYR A 443 -19.33 12.25 -1.71
N THR A 444 -19.24 13.00 -2.81
CA THR A 444 -20.24 12.95 -3.90
C THR A 444 -19.96 11.84 -4.90
N PHE A 445 -18.71 11.38 -4.99
CA PHE A 445 -18.32 10.24 -5.83
C PHE A 445 -18.92 8.96 -5.26
N LEU A 446 -19.40 8.09 -6.16
CA LEU A 446 -20.06 6.84 -5.78
C LEU A 446 -19.15 5.97 -4.89
N CYS A 447 -17.87 5.83 -5.24
CA CYS A 447 -16.90 5.03 -4.50
C CYS A 447 -16.50 5.59 -3.13
N ASN A 448 -16.78 6.87 -2.82
CA ASN A 448 -16.36 7.46 -1.54
C ASN A 448 -17.55 7.75 -0.62
N GLY A 449 -18.71 8.08 -1.18
CA GLY A 449 -19.92 8.39 -0.42
C GLY A 449 -20.72 7.13 -0.08
N SER A 450 -21.41 7.17 1.06
CA SER A 450 -22.23 6.04 1.56
C SER A 450 -23.28 5.54 0.56
N HIS A 451 -23.67 6.35 -0.42
CA HIS A 451 -24.59 5.93 -1.48
C HIS A 451 -24.04 4.85 -2.40
N GLY A 452 -22.72 4.63 -2.47
CA GLY A 452 -22.09 3.54 -3.20
C GLY A 452 -21.51 2.43 -2.32
N HIS A 453 -21.97 2.30 -1.08
CA HIS A 453 -21.61 1.20 -0.17
C HIS A 453 -22.85 0.44 0.30
N SER A 454 -22.63 -0.83 0.67
CA SER A 454 -23.62 -1.74 1.26
C SER A 454 -24.03 -1.36 2.70
N VAL A 455 -24.61 -0.17 2.90
CA VAL A 455 -25.04 0.38 4.20
C VAL A 455 -26.43 1.02 4.10
N PRO A 456 -27.19 1.17 5.21
CA PRO A 456 -28.56 1.69 5.14
C PRO A 456 -28.65 3.15 4.68
N VAL A 457 -29.77 3.51 4.07
CA VAL A 457 -30.18 4.89 3.79
C VAL A 457 -31.43 5.19 4.61
N ILE A 458 -31.37 6.22 5.47
CA ILE A 458 -32.42 6.50 6.46
C ILE A 458 -32.96 7.90 6.22
N ASN A 459 -34.27 8.05 6.03
CA ASN A 459 -34.91 9.34 5.70
C ASN A 459 -34.22 10.05 4.51
N ASN A 460 -33.73 9.28 3.54
CA ASN A 460 -32.93 9.74 2.40
C ASN A 460 -31.60 10.42 2.79
N GLN A 461 -31.06 10.12 3.98
CA GLN A 461 -29.76 10.59 4.45
C GLN A 461 -28.72 9.46 4.41
N PHE A 462 -27.49 9.84 4.07
CA PHE A 462 -26.32 8.97 4.01
C PHE A 462 -25.43 9.16 5.26
N GLN A 463 -24.43 8.31 5.43
CA GLN A 463 -23.41 8.53 6.45
C GLN A 463 -22.60 9.81 6.18
N THR A 464 -22.10 10.43 7.24
CA THR A 464 -21.36 11.70 7.20
C THR A 464 -19.87 11.48 7.48
N GLU A 465 -19.01 12.28 6.88
CA GLU A 465 -17.56 12.25 7.05
C GLU A 465 -17.10 12.79 8.42
N GLY A 466 -15.93 12.37 8.89
CA GLY A 466 -15.26 12.89 10.09
C GLY A 466 -15.12 11.87 11.22
N TYR A 467 -14.10 12.08 12.08
CA TYR A 467 -13.68 11.15 13.13
C TYR A 467 -14.78 10.78 14.15
N ASN A 468 -15.72 11.68 14.37
CA ASN A 468 -16.82 11.45 15.30
C ASN A 468 -17.92 10.56 14.71
N HIS A 469 -17.94 10.38 13.39
CA HIS A 469 -18.81 9.45 12.70
C HIS A 469 -18.11 8.10 12.64
N LYS A 470 -18.53 7.19 13.53
CA LYS A 470 -17.85 5.93 13.81
C LYS A 470 -18.81 4.87 14.32
N SER A 471 -18.48 3.60 14.16
CA SER A 471 -19.24 2.55 14.83
C SER A 471 -18.74 2.30 16.26
N THR A 472 -19.56 1.58 17.03
CA THR A 472 -19.16 0.97 18.29
C THR A 472 -19.39 -0.53 18.19
N ILE A 473 -18.33 -1.35 18.32
CA ILE A 473 -18.49 -2.81 18.35
C ILE A 473 -19.19 -3.22 19.64
N ILE A 474 -20.30 -3.95 19.51
CA ILE A 474 -21.14 -4.44 20.61
C ILE A 474 -20.66 -5.82 21.04
N ASP A 475 -20.52 -6.75 20.07
CA ASP A 475 -20.11 -8.12 20.32
C ASP A 475 -19.37 -8.69 19.11
N TYR A 476 -18.51 -9.68 19.37
CA TYR A 476 -17.90 -10.48 18.32
C TYR A 476 -17.50 -11.86 18.87
N PHE A 477 -17.61 -12.87 18.02
CA PHE A 477 -16.93 -14.14 18.26
C PHE A 477 -16.55 -14.80 16.94
N SER A 478 -15.60 -15.72 17.02
CA SER A 478 -15.23 -16.58 15.90
C SER A 478 -14.99 -17.99 16.40
N ASN A 479 -15.54 -18.97 15.68
CA ASN A 479 -15.24 -20.38 15.87
C ASN A 479 -15.23 -21.12 14.52
N GLN A 480 -15.09 -22.45 14.56
CA GLN A 480 -14.99 -23.28 13.36
C GLN A 480 -16.27 -23.32 12.52
N THR A 481 -17.44 -23.09 13.12
CA THR A 481 -18.75 -23.22 12.48
C THR A 481 -19.44 -21.89 12.22
N GLU A 482 -19.07 -20.84 12.93
CA GLU A 482 -19.75 -19.54 12.87
C GLU A 482 -18.81 -18.41 13.30
N ASP A 483 -18.95 -17.28 12.61
CA ASP A 483 -18.48 -15.98 13.06
C ASP A 483 -19.66 -15.04 13.30
N LEU A 484 -19.51 -14.18 14.30
CA LEU A 484 -20.45 -13.12 14.60
C LEU A 484 -19.69 -11.81 14.82
N ILE A 485 -20.22 -10.73 14.26
CA ILE A 485 -19.84 -9.37 14.61
C ILE A 485 -21.07 -8.48 14.64
N GLU A 486 -21.19 -7.70 15.70
CA GLU A 486 -22.32 -6.80 15.96
C GLU A 486 -21.78 -5.40 16.26
N MET A 487 -22.35 -4.38 15.62
CA MET A 487 -21.89 -3.00 15.75
C MET A 487 -23.05 -2.00 15.71
N ASP A 488 -22.99 -0.99 16.57
CA ASP A 488 -23.89 0.17 16.49
C ASP A 488 -23.32 1.20 15.52
N LEU A 489 -24.11 1.55 14.51
CA LEU A 489 -23.80 2.49 13.44
C LEU A 489 -24.48 3.85 13.65
N ASN A 490 -25.19 4.07 14.75
CA ASN A 490 -25.96 5.31 14.95
C ASN A 490 -25.15 6.58 14.71
N LYS A 491 -23.91 6.63 15.20
CA LYS A 491 -23.00 7.77 15.07
C LYS A 491 -22.48 7.98 13.65
N ALA A 492 -22.61 7.01 12.75
CA ALA A 492 -22.26 7.21 11.35
C ALA A 492 -23.24 8.18 10.64
N TYR A 493 -24.45 8.34 11.18
CA TYR A 493 -25.50 9.21 10.64
C TYR A 493 -25.69 10.44 11.52
N ASN A 494 -25.72 11.62 10.92
CA ASN A 494 -26.03 12.87 11.64
C ASN A 494 -27.55 13.04 11.85
N MET A 495 -28.17 12.10 12.58
CA MET A 495 -29.61 12.04 12.78
C MET A 495 -29.96 11.92 14.27
N LYS A 496 -30.49 12.99 14.86
CA LYS A 496 -30.89 13.01 16.28
C LYS A 496 -32.01 12.04 16.63
N SER A 497 -32.86 11.70 15.66
CA SER A 497 -33.96 10.77 15.88
C SER A 497 -33.54 9.31 15.88
N LEU A 498 -32.34 8.96 15.41
CA LEU A 498 -31.79 7.61 15.41
C LEU A 498 -31.04 7.36 16.73
N GLU A 499 -31.62 6.55 17.61
CA GLU A 499 -31.00 6.19 18.89
C GLU A 499 -29.97 5.07 18.71
N HIS A 500 -30.34 4.03 17.97
CA HIS A 500 -29.48 2.89 17.67
C HIS A 500 -29.72 2.39 16.24
N LEU A 501 -28.63 2.03 15.56
CA LEU A 501 -28.65 1.19 14.38
C LEU A 501 -27.69 0.05 14.63
N VAL A 502 -28.20 -1.06 15.15
CA VAL A 502 -27.39 -2.24 15.43
C VAL A 502 -27.38 -3.12 14.20
N ARG A 503 -26.23 -3.18 13.53
CA ARG A 503 -25.97 -4.10 12.43
C ARG A 503 -25.25 -5.33 12.95
N LYS A 504 -25.80 -6.49 12.65
CA LYS A 504 -25.28 -7.79 13.04
C LYS A 504 -25.04 -8.66 11.82
N PHE A 505 -23.84 -9.19 11.72
CA PHE A 505 -23.48 -10.22 10.75
C PHE A 505 -23.28 -11.55 11.46
N GLN A 506 -23.93 -12.59 10.97
CA GLN A 506 -23.68 -13.99 11.33
C GLN A 506 -23.22 -14.75 10.10
N TRP A 507 -21.94 -15.11 10.07
CA TRP A 507 -21.34 -15.87 8.99
C TRP A 507 -21.24 -17.34 9.36
N LYS A 508 -22.14 -18.16 8.82
CA LYS A 508 -22.23 -19.60 9.09
C LYS A 508 -21.31 -20.36 8.15
N LYS A 509 -20.26 -20.97 8.71
CA LYS A 509 -19.22 -21.74 8.01
C LYS A 509 -19.63 -23.21 7.83
N ASN A 510 -20.81 -23.44 7.28
CA ASN A 510 -21.26 -24.78 6.90
C ASN A 510 -20.77 -25.10 5.47
N HIS A 511 -21.04 -26.31 4.95
CA HIS A 511 -20.57 -26.70 3.61
C HIS A 511 -21.02 -25.76 2.47
N THR A 512 -22.14 -25.06 2.65
CA THR A 512 -22.69 -24.07 1.73
C THR A 512 -22.95 -22.78 2.52
N PRO A 513 -21.90 -21.95 2.75
CA PRO A 513 -21.95 -20.90 3.74
C PRO A 513 -23.13 -19.93 3.57
N GLU A 514 -23.54 -19.34 4.69
CA GLU A 514 -24.65 -18.41 4.75
C GLU A 514 -24.24 -17.20 5.58
N LEU A 515 -24.37 -16.00 5.00
CA LEU A 515 -24.32 -14.75 5.76
C LEU A 515 -25.75 -14.37 6.14
N VAL A 516 -26.02 -14.14 7.42
CA VAL A 516 -27.27 -13.51 7.88
C VAL A 516 -26.93 -12.10 8.36
N LEU A 517 -27.55 -11.10 7.76
CA LEU A 517 -27.45 -9.69 8.13
C LEU A 517 -28.75 -9.30 8.82
N ILE A 518 -28.65 -8.75 10.02
CA ILE A 518 -29.77 -8.23 10.78
C ILE A 518 -29.47 -6.79 11.18
N ASP A 519 -30.30 -5.86 10.72
CA ASP A 519 -30.24 -4.45 11.12
C ASP A 519 -31.44 -4.12 12.00
N THR A 520 -31.17 -3.71 13.24
CA THR A 520 -32.18 -3.28 14.20
C THR A 520 -32.08 -1.77 14.43
N PHE A 521 -33.15 -1.07 14.05
CA PHE A 521 -33.26 0.37 14.12
C PHE A 521 -34.16 0.79 15.28
N HIS A 522 -33.65 1.68 16.14
CA HIS A 522 -34.41 2.32 17.21
C HIS A 522 -34.45 3.83 16.96
N PHE A 523 -35.66 4.38 16.88
CA PHE A 523 -35.90 5.81 16.67
C PHE A 523 -36.79 6.44 17.74
N LEU A 524 -36.55 7.72 18.03
CA LEU A 524 -37.41 8.54 18.87
C LEU A 524 -38.82 8.71 18.30
N GLU A 525 -38.96 8.68 16.98
CA GLU A 525 -40.20 8.82 16.22
C GLU A 525 -40.19 7.90 14.99
N ASN A 526 -41.37 7.64 14.40
CA ASN A 526 -41.41 6.80 13.19
C ASN A 526 -40.59 7.48 12.08
N PRO A 527 -39.60 6.81 11.47
CA PRO A 527 -38.85 7.39 10.38
C PRO A 527 -39.70 7.42 9.10
N ILE A 528 -39.34 8.32 8.19
CA ILE A 528 -39.99 8.49 6.89
C ILE A 528 -39.65 7.30 5.98
N SER A 529 -38.38 6.89 5.97
CA SER A 529 -37.93 5.78 5.13
C SER A 529 -36.72 5.07 5.75
N ILE A 530 -36.65 3.76 5.50
CA ILE A 530 -35.48 2.92 5.75
C ILE A 530 -35.27 2.10 4.48
N VAL A 531 -34.05 2.15 3.93
CA VAL A 531 -33.64 1.36 2.78
C VAL A 531 -32.35 0.63 3.13
N GLU A 532 -32.37 -0.70 3.07
CA GLU A 532 -31.13 -1.49 3.04
C GLU A 532 -30.58 -1.45 1.62
N ARG A 533 -29.41 -0.84 1.42
CA ARG A 533 -28.74 -0.79 0.12
C ARG A 533 -27.59 -1.79 0.10
N PHE A 534 -27.50 -2.55 -1.00
CA PHE A 534 -26.35 -3.42 -1.27
C PHE A 534 -25.77 -3.19 -2.67
N ILE A 535 -24.45 -3.31 -2.78
CA ILE A 535 -23.68 -3.06 -4.00
C ILE A 535 -23.21 -4.38 -4.58
N THR A 536 -23.61 -4.68 -5.81
CA THR A 536 -23.27 -5.91 -6.53
C THR A 536 -22.69 -5.57 -7.91
N PRO A 537 -21.74 -6.36 -8.44
CA PRO A 537 -21.44 -6.31 -9.86
C PRO A 537 -22.70 -6.52 -10.72
N VAL A 538 -22.65 -6.06 -11.97
CA VAL A 538 -23.67 -6.40 -12.98
C VAL A 538 -23.62 -7.92 -13.22
N MET A 539 -24.72 -8.59 -12.91
CA MET A 539 -24.87 -10.04 -13.07
C MET A 539 -26.31 -10.41 -13.39
N LYS A 540 -26.57 -11.69 -13.69
CA LYS A 540 -27.95 -12.11 -13.95
C LYS A 540 -28.72 -12.18 -12.65
N VAL A 541 -29.86 -11.48 -12.59
CA VAL A 541 -30.75 -11.51 -11.43
C VAL A 541 -32.01 -12.31 -11.77
N ILE A 542 -32.31 -13.32 -10.96
CA ILE A 542 -33.51 -14.15 -11.09
C ILE A 542 -34.36 -13.96 -9.84
N GLU A 543 -35.61 -13.57 -10.01
CA GLU A 543 -36.52 -13.33 -8.90
C GLU A 543 -37.46 -14.53 -8.67
N ASP A 544 -37.65 -14.90 -7.40
CA ASP A 544 -38.65 -15.90 -6.99
C ASP A 544 -39.45 -15.45 -5.75
N SER A 545 -40.39 -16.30 -5.29
CA SER A 545 -41.30 -15.97 -4.19
C SER A 545 -40.62 -15.74 -2.84
N THR A 546 -39.37 -16.16 -2.69
CA THR A 546 -38.61 -16.11 -1.41
C THR A 546 -37.42 -15.16 -1.45
N GLY A 547 -37.08 -14.61 -2.63
CA GLY A 547 -35.98 -13.68 -2.76
C GLY A 547 -35.51 -13.45 -4.19
N ILE A 548 -34.20 -13.17 -4.33
CA ILE A 548 -33.50 -13.08 -5.61
C ILE A 548 -32.28 -13.99 -5.64
N ILE A 549 -31.95 -14.51 -6.82
CA ILE A 549 -30.71 -15.23 -7.10
C ILE A 549 -29.84 -14.33 -7.98
N LEU A 550 -28.63 -14.13 -7.51
CA LEU A 550 -27.55 -13.48 -8.22
C LEU A 550 -26.70 -14.59 -8.87
N GLU A 551 -26.69 -14.64 -10.20
CA GLU A 551 -26.07 -15.71 -11.00
C GLU A 551 -24.89 -15.13 -11.81
N GLY A 552 -23.68 -15.58 -11.45
CA GLY A 552 -22.43 -15.38 -12.19
C GLY A 552 -21.84 -16.74 -12.59
N SER A 553 -20.54 -16.93 -12.33
CA SER A 553 -19.90 -18.25 -12.41
C SER A 553 -20.35 -19.18 -11.27
N GLU A 554 -20.56 -18.59 -10.10
CA GLU A 554 -21.19 -19.17 -8.92
C GLU A 554 -22.58 -18.55 -8.74
N LYS A 555 -23.32 -18.98 -7.70
CA LYS A 555 -24.66 -18.46 -7.40
C LYS A 555 -24.81 -18.15 -5.93
N ILE A 556 -25.50 -17.06 -5.64
CA ILE A 556 -25.94 -16.74 -4.29
C ILE A 556 -27.41 -16.34 -4.31
N LYS A 557 -28.17 -16.84 -3.33
CA LYS A 557 -29.55 -16.45 -3.11
C LYS A 557 -29.66 -15.49 -1.94
N VAL A 558 -30.30 -14.36 -2.17
CA VAL A 558 -30.66 -13.37 -1.17
C VAL A 558 -32.11 -13.60 -0.76
N TYR A 559 -32.32 -14.08 0.45
CA TYR A 559 -33.63 -14.27 1.07
C TYR A 559 -34.02 -13.01 1.85
N PHE A 560 -35.28 -12.61 1.72
CA PHE A 560 -35.83 -11.46 2.45
C PHE A 560 -37.36 -11.57 2.55
N ASP A 561 -37.95 -10.94 3.57
CA ASP A 561 -39.40 -10.92 3.75
C ASP A 561 -40.06 -9.92 2.79
N ARG A 562 -40.78 -10.44 1.79
CA ARG A 562 -41.54 -9.63 0.81
C ARG A 562 -42.76 -8.93 1.41
N GLU A 563 -43.25 -9.35 2.57
CA GLU A 563 -44.30 -8.60 3.28
C GLU A 563 -43.74 -7.37 3.98
N GLN A 564 -42.44 -7.37 4.28
CA GLN A 564 -41.73 -6.28 4.94
C GLN A 564 -41.03 -5.33 3.96
N LEU A 565 -40.45 -5.86 2.88
CA LEU A 565 -39.54 -5.15 1.99
C LEU A 565 -40.02 -5.12 0.54
N ASP A 566 -39.81 -3.97 -0.13
CA ASP A 566 -39.86 -3.85 -1.58
C ASP A 566 -38.44 -3.75 -2.13
N LEU A 567 -38.12 -4.56 -3.14
CA LEU A 567 -36.82 -4.53 -3.82
C LEU A 567 -36.88 -3.64 -5.06
N ILE A 568 -35.92 -2.73 -5.19
CA ILE A 568 -35.63 -1.99 -6.42
C ILE A 568 -34.18 -2.24 -6.81
N ILE A 569 -33.96 -2.68 -8.05
CA ILE A 569 -32.63 -2.85 -8.63
C ILE A 569 -32.37 -1.65 -9.54
N ARG A 570 -31.28 -0.92 -9.28
CA ARG A 570 -30.83 0.19 -10.14
C ARG A 570 -29.47 -0.11 -10.72
N GLU A 571 -29.33 0.16 -12.00
CA GLU A 571 -28.02 0.21 -12.66
C GLU A 571 -27.36 1.56 -12.35
N ASN A 572 -26.07 1.51 -12.07
CA ASN A 572 -25.25 2.68 -11.81
C ASN A 572 -23.85 2.45 -12.37
N GLU A 573 -23.08 3.53 -12.49
CA GLU A 573 -21.73 3.50 -13.03
C GLU A 573 -20.82 4.44 -12.25
N PHE A 574 -19.53 4.13 -12.25
CA PHE A 574 -18.50 5.04 -11.76
C PHE A 574 -17.24 4.94 -12.62
N ILE A 575 -16.33 5.89 -12.43
CA ILE A 575 -15.01 5.86 -13.05
C ILE A 575 -14.01 5.37 -12.01
N ASN A 576 -13.41 4.22 -12.27
CA ASN A 576 -12.42 3.60 -11.39
C ASN A 576 -11.08 4.37 -11.40
N HIS A 577 -10.15 3.97 -10.54
CA HIS A 577 -8.82 4.57 -10.42
C HIS A 577 -8.07 4.72 -11.75
N PHE A 578 -8.30 3.80 -12.70
CA PHE A 578 -7.63 3.78 -14.01
C PHE A 578 -8.38 4.56 -15.09
N GLY A 579 -9.38 5.36 -14.73
CA GLY A 579 -10.17 6.14 -15.67
C GLY A 579 -11.16 5.29 -16.50
N LYS A 580 -11.38 4.03 -16.13
CA LYS A 580 -12.32 3.15 -16.81
C LYS A 580 -13.68 3.24 -16.16
N ARG A 581 -14.72 3.23 -17.00
CA ARG A 581 -16.11 3.15 -16.57
C ARG A 581 -16.41 1.71 -16.14
N GLU A 582 -16.95 1.55 -14.94
CA GLU A 582 -17.43 0.29 -14.41
C GLU A 582 -18.91 0.43 -14.04
N GLU A 583 -19.69 -0.58 -14.41
CA GLU A 583 -21.12 -0.69 -14.12
C GLU A 583 -21.33 -1.60 -12.91
N LEU A 584 -22.38 -1.32 -12.14
CA LEU A 584 -22.80 -2.10 -10.98
C LEU A 584 -24.32 -2.02 -10.79
N TYR A 585 -24.88 -2.90 -9.98
CA TYR A 585 -26.23 -2.70 -9.47
C TYR A 585 -26.24 -2.25 -8.00
N GLN A 586 -27.21 -1.41 -7.70
CA GLN A 586 -27.64 -1.07 -6.35
C GLN A 586 -28.95 -1.78 -6.08
N LEU A 587 -28.94 -2.66 -5.08
CA LEU A 587 -30.13 -3.38 -4.61
C LEU A 587 -30.68 -2.62 -3.40
N ASP A 588 -31.78 -1.89 -3.59
CA ASP A 588 -32.45 -1.12 -2.55
C ASP A 588 -33.65 -1.91 -2.02
N PHE A 589 -33.56 -2.43 -0.80
CA PHE A 589 -34.67 -3.08 -0.09
C PHE A 589 -35.33 -2.06 0.84
N THR A 590 -36.46 -1.52 0.41
CA THR A 590 -37.20 -0.47 1.12
C THR A 590 -38.19 -1.07 2.10
N VAL A 591 -38.14 -0.63 3.37
CA VAL A 591 -39.11 -1.04 4.39
C VAL A 591 -40.49 -0.43 4.09
N LYS A 592 -41.51 -1.27 3.95
CA LYS A 592 -42.89 -0.87 3.60
C LYS A 592 -43.59 -0.06 4.69
N LYS A 593 -43.36 -0.43 5.95
CA LYS A 593 -44.01 0.16 7.13
C LYS A 593 -42.97 0.46 8.20
N PRO A 594 -42.12 1.46 7.98
CA PRO A 594 -41.09 1.79 8.95
C PRO A 594 -41.72 2.32 10.25
N SER A 595 -41.16 1.92 11.39
CA SER A 595 -41.65 2.31 12.71
C SER A 595 -40.48 2.62 13.66
N LYS A 596 -40.78 3.15 14.85
CA LYS A 596 -39.77 3.44 15.89
C LYS A 596 -38.85 2.26 16.17
N LEU A 597 -39.38 1.04 16.13
CA LEU A 597 -38.61 -0.18 16.25
C LEU A 597 -38.79 -0.98 14.96
N THR A 598 -37.74 -1.07 14.17
CA THR A 598 -37.76 -1.84 12.92
C THR A 598 -36.57 -2.79 12.94
N SER A 599 -36.78 -4.05 12.61
CA SER A 599 -35.70 -5.03 12.40
C SER A 599 -35.81 -5.57 11.00
N VAL A 600 -34.72 -5.54 10.24
CA VAL A 600 -34.65 -6.08 8.87
C VAL A 600 -33.66 -7.24 8.88
N GLU A 601 -34.07 -8.39 8.34
CA GLU A 601 -33.22 -9.56 8.20
C GLU A 601 -33.10 -9.93 6.72
N LEU A 602 -31.86 -10.11 6.26
CA LEU A 602 -31.55 -10.70 4.95
C LEU A 602 -30.56 -11.86 5.13
N SER A 603 -30.79 -12.94 4.40
CA SER A 603 -29.85 -14.08 4.35
C SER A 603 -29.28 -14.25 2.94
N PHE A 604 -27.97 -14.42 2.86
CA PHE A 604 -27.20 -14.60 1.64
C PHE A 604 -26.60 -16.01 1.66
N ARG A 605 -27.16 -16.92 0.86
CA ARG A 605 -26.78 -18.34 0.85
C ARG A 605 -26.21 -18.72 -0.50
N PHE A 606 -24.99 -19.24 -0.51
CA PHE A 606 -24.39 -19.82 -1.72
C PHE A 606 -25.18 -21.05 -2.19
N MET A 607 -25.13 -21.38 -3.48
CA MET A 607 -25.94 -22.46 -4.08
C MET A 607 -25.12 -23.50 -4.83
#